data_AF-A0A1F3C4D7-F1
#
_entry.id   AF-A0A1F3C4D7-F1
#
_cell.length_a   1.000
_cell.length_b   1.000
_cell.length_c   1.000
_cell.angle_alpha   90.00
_cell.angle_beta   90.00
_cell.angle_gamma   90.00
#
_symmetry.space_group_name_H-M   'P 1'
#
loop_
_entity.id
_entity.type
_entity.pdbx_description
1 polymer ?
#
loop_
_entity_poly.entity_id
_entity_poly.type
_entity_poly.pdbx_seq_one_letter_code
_entity_poly.pdbx_strand_id
1 'polypeptide(L)'
;MTMILHPKDYKPYVILGTTQRCNYRCRMCFWSRPDVARNLQDSDPTMPMTLFRRALEEVVPHCSALCLAGAGEFLADPLAEERLAVLGDALRRHPEILLYQTTNASLLTRDKLQFLKGTRRVGFTISIDSVDGLTYASIRRPGTLSKVLDNIRSLRRELWAIGIEDVYLRLNMVVMKRNVFSLPDVLRFAKEMHAKVFVDHPQGFGPDDLHQESLFRFPVFSNAFLAKCRQLAETLDVALETPPPFAISPEEVAQYHDARSDRSLHCYQLDKAGPVQILSNGDVSVCCQNLVFGNLNQQPFREVFFSPRYPEYREAIAAGRPLPPCDHCRHLYRNAPYLYDSGVYDMDIPPQSRNLDPQPDFDKEGFFDWLNDLSEERLRYHLRQDYIARGKRLFASGISEETALLQRQRNMNEKFLSWIQGHCRIVVYPAGTQAAWLLKNTLLSRANIVGFSDRNPQMHGKLFHGYPVVAPEDIRGLEPAVLLVASDLHREEICRDLAHLEDRGITVSTIDSACHMN
;
A
#
# COMPACT_ATOMS: atom_id res chain seq x y z
N MET A 1 -35.51 27.48 -12.10
CA MET A 1 -34.44 26.82 -12.89
C MET A 1 -34.75 25.34 -12.97
N THR A 2 -34.70 24.75 -14.16
CA THR A 2 -34.84 23.30 -14.36
C THR A 2 -33.62 22.63 -13.73
N MET A 3 -33.79 21.86 -12.65
CA MET A 3 -32.69 21.14 -12.01
C MET A 3 -32.17 20.04 -12.93
N ILE A 4 -30.86 20.04 -13.22
CA ILE A 4 -30.24 19.02 -14.06
C ILE A 4 -29.84 17.85 -13.17
N LEU A 5 -30.49 16.70 -13.37
CA LEU A 5 -30.22 15.50 -12.59
C LEU A 5 -28.93 14.82 -13.07
N HIS A 6 -28.12 14.37 -12.11
CA HIS A 6 -27.02 13.45 -12.40
C HIS A 6 -27.54 12.07 -12.83
N PRO A 7 -26.71 11.26 -13.51
CA PRO A 7 -27.00 9.83 -13.70
C PRO A 7 -27.36 9.17 -12.35
N LYS A 8 -28.31 8.23 -12.34
CA LYS A 8 -28.80 7.59 -11.11
C LYS A 8 -27.67 6.97 -10.26
N ASP A 9 -26.59 6.54 -10.90
CA ASP A 9 -25.45 5.89 -10.25
C ASP A 9 -24.35 6.88 -9.83
N TYR A 10 -24.50 8.18 -10.12
CA TYR A 10 -23.53 9.20 -9.74
C TYR A 10 -23.66 9.53 -8.25
N LYS A 11 -22.89 8.82 -7.44
CA LYS A 11 -22.71 9.09 -6.01
C LYS A 11 -21.24 9.42 -5.76
N PRO A 12 -20.86 10.71 -5.69
CA PRO A 12 -19.47 11.07 -5.52
C PRO A 12 -18.99 10.68 -4.11
N TYR A 13 -17.69 10.43 -4.01
CA TYR A 13 -16.99 10.56 -2.73
C TYR A 13 -16.69 12.04 -2.52
N VAL A 14 -16.94 12.52 -1.31
CA VAL A 14 -16.74 13.93 -0.97
C VAL A 14 -15.46 14.06 -0.18
N ILE A 15 -14.56 14.94 -0.62
CA ILE A 15 -13.35 15.30 0.14
C ILE A 15 -13.64 16.60 0.89
N LEU A 16 -13.57 16.55 2.22
CA LEU A 16 -13.79 17.70 3.07
C LEU A 16 -12.44 18.22 3.59
N GLY A 17 -11.94 19.28 2.97
CA GLY A 17 -10.70 19.95 3.34
C GLY A 17 -10.95 21.03 4.38
N THR A 18 -10.65 20.75 5.65
CA THR A 18 -11.06 21.62 6.74
C THR A 18 -9.99 22.59 7.22
N THR A 19 -8.72 22.27 6.99
CA THR A 19 -7.57 23.12 7.33
C THR A 19 -6.42 22.77 6.40
N GLN A 20 -5.45 23.67 6.30
CA GLN A 20 -4.16 23.37 5.65
C GLN A 20 -3.07 23.14 6.71
N ARG A 21 -3.40 23.26 8.01
CA ARG A 21 -2.50 23.00 9.12
C ARG A 21 -2.16 21.52 9.21
N CYS A 22 -0.88 21.23 9.39
CA CYS A 22 -0.38 19.89 9.63
C CYS A 22 0.69 19.95 10.70
N ASN A 23 0.77 18.92 11.55
CA ASN A 23 1.86 18.79 12.52
C ASN A 23 3.19 18.34 11.87
N TYR A 24 3.16 17.95 10.58
CA TYR A 24 4.34 17.57 9.79
C TYR A 24 4.64 18.57 8.66
N ARG A 25 5.87 18.54 8.17
CA ARG A 25 6.37 19.22 6.97
C ARG A 25 7.14 18.21 6.11
N CYS A 26 6.39 17.31 5.48
CA CYS A 26 6.96 16.22 4.70
C CYS A 26 7.72 16.75 3.47
N ARG A 27 8.80 16.09 3.07
CA ARG A 27 9.66 16.49 1.94
C ARG A 27 8.89 16.66 0.62
N MET A 28 7.98 15.74 0.31
CA MET A 28 7.23 15.77 -0.96
C MET A 28 6.01 16.71 -0.94
N CYS A 29 5.65 17.25 0.23
CA CYS A 29 4.38 17.94 0.40
C CYS A 29 4.47 19.37 -0.14
N PHE A 30 3.56 19.76 -1.02
CA PHE A 30 3.42 21.13 -1.53
C PHE A 30 3.29 22.17 -0.40
N TRP A 31 2.53 21.85 0.65
CA TRP A 31 2.33 22.71 1.83
C TRP A 31 3.59 22.87 2.70
N SER A 32 4.66 22.12 2.42
CA SER A 32 5.97 22.28 3.06
C SER A 32 6.89 23.26 2.33
N ARG A 33 6.50 23.74 1.13
CA ARG A 33 7.27 24.76 0.41
C ARG A 33 7.45 26.00 1.30
N PRO A 34 8.64 26.61 1.39
CA PRO A 34 8.89 27.70 2.33
C PRO A 34 7.96 28.91 2.17
N ASP A 35 7.65 29.29 0.94
CA ASP A 35 6.74 30.38 0.60
C ASP A 35 5.29 30.05 1.02
N VAL A 36 4.81 28.85 0.68
CA VAL A 36 3.48 28.38 1.07
C VAL A 36 3.36 28.27 2.59
N ALA A 37 4.36 27.68 3.24
CA ALA A 37 4.39 27.48 4.69
C ALA A 37 4.40 28.81 5.46
N ARG A 38 5.03 29.86 4.91
CA ARG A 38 4.97 31.22 5.47
C ARG A 38 3.59 31.82 5.32
N ASN A 39 2.98 31.74 4.14
CA ASN A 39 1.63 32.26 3.90
C ASN A 39 0.58 31.60 4.81
N LEU A 40 0.75 30.31 5.15
CA LEU A 40 -0.09 29.59 6.11
C LEU A 40 0.03 30.09 7.57
N GLN A 41 1.12 30.79 7.91
CA GLN A 41 1.28 31.44 9.21
C GLN A 41 0.57 32.80 9.21
N ASP A 42 0.66 33.53 8.10
CA ASP A 42 0.08 34.87 7.96
C ASP A 42 -1.45 34.86 7.74
N SER A 43 -1.96 33.80 7.11
CA SER A 43 -3.38 33.58 6.87
C SER A 43 -3.75 32.15 7.26
N ASP A 44 -4.64 31.97 8.24
CA ASP A 44 -5.12 30.65 8.65
C ASP A 44 -6.33 30.22 7.80
N PRO A 45 -6.18 29.27 6.87
CA PRO A 45 -7.27 28.82 6.02
C PRO A 45 -8.03 27.68 6.71
N THR A 46 -8.38 27.86 7.99
CA THR A 46 -9.17 26.89 8.76
C THR A 46 -10.65 27.21 8.62
N MET A 47 -11.43 26.21 8.20
CA MET A 47 -12.86 26.32 7.95
C MET A 47 -13.62 26.74 9.22
N PRO A 48 -14.46 27.78 9.20
CA PRO A 48 -15.29 28.12 10.36
C PRO A 48 -16.27 26.98 10.72
N MET A 49 -16.61 26.82 12.00
CA MET A 49 -17.56 25.78 12.44
C MET A 49 -18.94 25.90 11.78
N THR A 50 -19.39 27.12 11.48
CA THR A 50 -20.65 27.39 10.78
C THR A 50 -20.64 26.76 9.38
N LEU A 51 -19.55 26.95 8.64
CA LEU A 51 -19.35 26.35 7.32
C LEU A 51 -19.18 24.83 7.40
N PHE A 52 -18.46 24.32 8.41
CA PHE A 52 -18.30 22.88 8.61
C PHE A 52 -19.63 22.15 8.88
N ARG A 53 -20.47 22.70 9.77
CA ARG A 53 -21.81 22.15 10.06
C ARG A 53 -22.67 22.14 8.80
N ARG A 54 -22.70 23.27 8.10
CA ARG A 54 -23.43 23.41 6.84
C ARG A 54 -22.96 22.42 5.77
N ALA A 55 -21.64 22.26 5.59
CA ALA A 55 -21.07 21.30 4.65
C ALA A 55 -21.50 19.87 5.00
N LEU A 56 -21.44 19.46 6.27
CA LEU A 56 -21.91 18.13 6.67
C LEU A 56 -23.41 17.95 6.44
N GLU A 57 -24.24 18.92 6.84
CA GLU A 57 -25.70 18.82 6.69
C GLU A 57 -26.13 18.73 5.22
N GLU A 58 -25.52 19.53 4.35
CA GLU A 58 -25.92 19.61 2.95
C GLU A 58 -25.28 18.55 2.07
N VAL A 59 -24.06 18.08 2.37
CA VAL A 59 -23.29 17.21 1.47
C VAL A 59 -23.46 15.71 1.78
N VAL A 60 -23.53 15.36 3.06
CA VAL A 60 -23.63 13.97 3.53
C VAL A 60 -24.81 13.21 2.87
N PRO A 61 -26.02 13.80 2.70
CA PRO A 61 -27.13 13.13 2.01
C PRO A 61 -26.90 12.78 0.54
N HIS A 62 -25.85 13.34 -0.09
CA HIS A 62 -25.58 13.22 -1.52
C HIS A 62 -24.30 12.44 -1.85
N CYS A 63 -23.58 11.90 -0.85
CA CYS A 63 -22.33 11.17 -1.07
C CYS A 63 -22.41 9.69 -0.67
N SER A 64 -21.57 8.86 -1.28
CA SER A 64 -21.39 7.46 -0.86
C SER A 64 -20.28 7.30 0.19
N ALA A 65 -19.36 8.27 0.24
CA ALA A 65 -18.27 8.31 1.19
C ALA A 65 -17.90 9.76 1.51
N LEU A 66 -17.51 10.00 2.76
CA LEU A 66 -16.95 11.26 3.22
C LEU A 66 -15.48 11.05 3.56
N CYS A 67 -14.60 11.79 2.90
CA CYS A 67 -13.16 11.72 3.03
C CYS A 67 -12.64 12.95 3.77
N LEU A 68 -12.10 12.78 4.98
CA LEU A 68 -11.34 13.83 5.68
C LEU A 68 -9.93 13.86 5.08
N ALA A 69 -9.74 14.75 4.09
CA ALA A 69 -8.51 14.91 3.32
C ALA A 69 -8.51 16.28 2.62
N GLY A 70 -7.55 16.50 1.71
CA GLY A 70 -7.48 17.69 0.86
C GLY A 70 -6.19 18.48 1.12
N ALA A 71 -6.08 19.06 2.31
CA ALA A 71 -4.87 19.71 2.79
C ALA A 71 -4.75 19.47 4.30
N GLY A 72 -3.53 19.62 4.84
CA GLY A 72 -3.30 19.51 6.28
C GLY A 72 -3.45 18.10 6.87
N GLU A 73 -3.56 18.05 8.21
CA GLU A 73 -3.90 16.88 9.01
C GLU A 73 -5.14 17.22 9.85
N PHE A 74 -6.25 16.52 9.62
CA PHE A 74 -7.53 16.81 10.29
C PHE A 74 -7.42 16.78 11.82
N LEU A 75 -6.62 15.88 12.39
CA LEU A 75 -6.44 15.80 13.85
C LEU A 75 -5.51 16.87 14.43
N ALA A 76 -4.85 17.66 13.57
CA ALA A 76 -4.08 18.85 13.93
C ALA A 76 -4.91 20.14 13.78
N ASP A 77 -6.18 20.01 13.43
CA ASP A 77 -7.09 21.13 13.30
C ASP A 77 -7.38 21.79 14.67
N PRO A 78 -7.30 23.13 14.79
CA PRO A 78 -7.59 23.82 16.04
C PRO A 78 -9.00 23.56 16.59
N LEU A 79 -9.94 23.19 15.71
CA LEU A 79 -11.34 22.92 16.04
C LEU A 79 -11.64 21.41 16.02
N ALA A 80 -10.62 20.54 16.03
CA ALA A 80 -10.79 19.10 15.87
C ALA A 80 -11.78 18.50 16.88
N GLU A 81 -11.72 18.89 18.15
CA GLU A 81 -12.59 18.33 19.20
C GLU A 81 -14.07 18.59 18.91
N GLU A 82 -14.45 19.85 18.65
CA GLU A 82 -15.83 20.21 18.32
C GLU A 82 -16.27 19.53 17.02
N ARG A 83 -15.40 19.47 16.01
CA ARG A 83 -15.73 18.84 14.72
C ARG A 83 -15.89 17.34 14.79
N LEU A 84 -15.10 16.66 15.61
CA LEU A 84 -15.25 15.22 15.84
C LEU A 84 -16.63 14.92 16.43
N ALA A 85 -17.10 15.73 17.38
CA ALA A 85 -18.45 15.59 17.93
C ALA A 85 -19.54 15.75 16.85
N VAL A 86 -19.50 16.85 16.09
CA VAL A 86 -20.47 17.14 15.01
C VAL A 86 -20.43 16.06 13.91
N LEU A 87 -19.23 15.63 13.53
CA LEU A 87 -19.04 14.58 12.53
C LEU A 87 -19.62 13.25 13.01
N GLY A 88 -19.36 12.88 14.27
CA GLY A 88 -19.93 11.66 14.86
C GLY A 88 -21.45 11.65 14.80
N ASP A 89 -22.09 12.78 15.11
CA ASP A 89 -23.56 12.91 15.03
C ASP A 89 -24.07 12.80 13.60
N ALA A 90 -23.35 13.37 12.63
CA ALA A 90 -23.70 13.24 11.21
C ALA A 90 -23.60 11.78 10.73
N LEU A 91 -22.51 11.08 11.07
CA LEU A 91 -22.30 9.68 10.67
C LEU A 91 -23.32 8.73 11.31
N ARG A 92 -23.74 8.98 12.56
CA ARG A 92 -24.80 8.19 13.22
C ARG A 92 -26.16 8.35 12.55
N ARG A 93 -26.47 9.55 12.03
CA ARG A 93 -27.71 9.81 11.26
C ARG A 93 -27.68 9.20 9.86
N HIS A 94 -26.49 8.92 9.34
CA HIS A 94 -26.27 8.39 7.99
C HIS A 94 -25.35 7.15 8.00
N PRO A 95 -25.80 6.03 8.61
CA PRO A 95 -24.99 4.82 8.79
C PRO A 95 -24.60 4.12 7.48
N GLU A 96 -25.20 4.51 6.36
CA GLU A 96 -24.86 4.06 5.01
C GLU A 96 -23.53 4.62 4.49
N ILE A 97 -23.07 5.75 5.01
CA ILE A 97 -21.90 6.48 4.51
C ILE A 97 -20.63 5.88 5.09
N LEU A 98 -19.65 5.70 4.22
CA LEU A 98 -18.30 5.31 4.60
C LEU A 98 -17.46 6.55 4.91
N LEU A 99 -16.97 6.67 6.15
CA LEU A 99 -15.96 7.67 6.49
C LEU A 99 -14.58 7.15 6.07
N TYR A 100 -13.86 7.89 5.24
CA TYR A 100 -12.42 7.71 5.03
C TYR A 100 -11.65 8.85 5.69
N GLN A 101 -10.67 8.53 6.53
CA GLN A 101 -9.75 9.52 7.08
C GLN A 101 -8.35 9.32 6.49
N THR A 102 -7.84 10.34 5.81
CA THR A 102 -6.43 10.39 5.44
C THR A 102 -5.64 11.01 6.58
N THR A 103 -4.63 10.32 7.09
CA THR A 103 -3.88 10.78 8.27
C THR A 103 -2.43 10.32 8.23
N ASN A 104 -1.53 11.06 8.88
CA ASN A 104 -0.18 10.63 9.21
C ASN A 104 -0.13 9.71 10.45
N ALA A 105 -1.29 9.41 11.05
CA ALA A 105 -1.50 8.55 12.22
C ALA A 105 -0.85 9.00 13.53
N SER A 106 0.02 10.02 13.54
CA SER A 106 0.79 10.43 14.73
C SER A 106 -0.04 11.08 15.85
N LEU A 107 -1.25 11.54 15.50
CA LEU A 107 -2.19 12.18 16.42
C LEU A 107 -3.40 11.30 16.76
N LEU A 108 -3.45 10.06 16.27
CA LEU A 108 -4.47 9.09 16.66
C LEU A 108 -4.29 8.72 18.13
N THR A 109 -5.40 8.69 18.85
CA THR A 109 -5.50 8.21 20.24
C THR A 109 -6.84 7.51 20.43
N ARG A 110 -6.94 6.65 21.44
CA ARG A 110 -8.20 5.99 21.81
C ARG A 110 -9.35 6.99 22.03
N ASP A 111 -9.07 8.12 22.67
CA ASP A 111 -10.06 9.16 22.96
C ASP A 111 -10.56 9.82 21.68
N LYS A 112 -9.65 10.15 20.75
CA LYS A 112 -10.00 10.75 19.46
C LYS A 112 -10.75 9.80 18.52
N LEU A 113 -10.77 8.50 18.80
CA LEU A 113 -11.58 7.53 18.04
C LEU A 113 -13.01 7.41 18.57
N GLN A 114 -13.30 7.90 19.79
CA GLN A 114 -14.61 7.70 20.42
C GLN A 114 -15.78 8.33 19.65
N PHE A 115 -15.54 9.38 18.86
CA PHE A 115 -16.58 9.99 18.03
C PHE A 115 -17.21 9.02 17.03
N LEU A 116 -16.46 7.98 16.62
CA LEU A 116 -16.91 6.93 15.70
C LEU A 116 -17.84 5.92 16.36
N LYS A 117 -18.06 5.98 17.67
CA LYS A 117 -18.97 5.07 18.36
C LYS A 117 -20.37 5.15 17.76
N GLY A 118 -20.92 3.99 17.41
CA GLY A 118 -22.21 3.87 16.73
C GLY A 118 -22.15 4.07 15.21
N THR A 119 -20.97 4.24 14.62
CA THR A 119 -20.78 4.16 13.16
C THR A 119 -20.59 2.71 12.72
N ARG A 120 -20.92 2.40 11.47
CA ARG A 120 -20.87 1.03 10.94
C ARG A 120 -19.57 0.72 10.20
N ARG A 121 -19.09 1.65 9.37
CA ARG A 121 -18.00 1.42 8.40
C ARG A 121 -17.04 2.59 8.41
N VAL A 122 -15.76 2.30 8.60
CA VAL A 122 -14.70 3.31 8.61
C VAL A 122 -13.50 2.85 7.81
N GLY A 123 -12.83 3.80 7.18
CA GLY A 123 -11.60 3.59 6.46
C GLY A 123 -10.52 4.56 6.90
N PHE A 124 -9.29 4.06 6.99
CA PHE A 124 -8.11 4.90 7.24
C PHE A 124 -7.12 4.74 6.09
N THR A 125 -6.80 5.87 5.46
CA THR A 125 -5.67 5.98 4.52
C THR A 125 -4.50 6.57 5.29
N ILE A 126 -3.59 5.69 5.72
CA ILE A 126 -2.48 6.04 6.60
C ILE A 126 -1.25 6.30 5.77
N SER A 127 -0.76 7.53 5.84
CA SER A 127 0.47 7.94 5.18
C SER A 127 1.71 7.38 5.88
N ILE A 128 2.44 6.50 5.20
CA ILE A 128 3.71 5.93 5.69
C ILE A 128 4.68 5.72 4.53
N ASP A 129 5.90 6.23 4.65
CA ASP A 129 6.89 6.20 3.55
C ASP A 129 8.10 5.30 3.81
N SER A 130 8.19 4.72 5.01
CA SER A 130 9.14 3.68 5.39
C SER A 130 8.78 3.13 6.77
N VAL A 131 9.18 1.88 7.04
CA VAL A 131 9.27 1.33 8.40
C VAL A 131 10.69 1.37 8.96
N ASP A 132 11.64 1.90 8.20
CA ASP A 132 12.97 2.26 8.66
C ASP A 132 12.97 3.69 9.23
N GLY A 133 13.50 3.85 10.44
CA GLY A 133 13.45 5.12 11.18
C GLY A 133 14.20 6.26 10.51
N LEU A 134 15.35 5.98 9.90
CA LEU A 134 16.19 7.01 9.25
C LEU A 134 15.56 7.48 7.95
N THR A 135 15.11 6.54 7.11
CA THR A 135 14.43 6.83 5.86
C THR A 135 13.13 7.59 6.12
N TYR A 136 12.33 7.15 7.10
CA TYR A 136 11.12 7.85 7.51
C TYR A 136 11.40 9.28 7.96
N ALA A 137 12.36 9.48 8.88
CA ALA A 137 12.72 10.82 9.39
C ALA A 137 13.28 11.73 8.28
N SER A 138 13.96 11.18 7.27
CA SER A 138 14.43 11.94 6.12
C SER A 138 13.29 12.56 5.29
N ILE A 139 12.08 12.00 5.39
CA ILE A 139 10.90 12.38 4.60
C ILE A 139 9.84 13.07 5.44
N ARG A 140 9.36 12.41 6.51
CA ARG A 140 8.23 12.80 7.35
C ARG A 140 8.73 13.53 8.60
N ARG A 141 9.03 14.83 8.46
CA ARG A 141 9.57 15.66 9.55
C ARG A 141 8.45 16.44 10.27
N PRO A 142 8.52 16.67 11.60
CA PRO A 142 9.45 16.09 12.58
C PRO A 142 8.91 14.75 13.16
N GLY A 143 8.33 13.89 12.31
CA GLY A 143 7.57 12.73 12.75
C GLY A 143 8.39 11.68 13.49
N THR A 144 7.76 11.02 14.47
CA THR A 144 8.35 9.92 15.24
C THR A 144 7.77 8.59 14.75
N LEU A 145 8.57 7.78 14.06
CA LEU A 145 8.11 6.54 13.45
C LEU A 145 7.54 5.53 14.47
N SER A 146 8.21 5.33 15.61
CA SER A 146 7.77 4.36 16.63
C SER A 146 6.32 4.63 17.07
N LYS A 147 6.02 5.89 17.41
CA LYS A 147 4.65 6.33 17.75
C LYS A 147 3.65 6.06 16.62
N VAL A 148 4.05 6.32 15.37
CA VAL A 148 3.18 6.06 14.20
C VAL A 148 2.90 4.57 14.04
N LEU A 149 3.92 3.71 14.14
CA LEU A 149 3.75 2.26 14.07
C LEU A 149 2.86 1.74 15.22
N ASP A 150 3.05 2.23 16.44
CA ASP A 150 2.22 1.82 17.59
C ASP A 150 0.75 2.23 17.42
N ASN A 151 0.51 3.42 16.88
CA ASN A 151 -0.83 3.89 16.54
C ASN A 151 -1.48 3.03 15.45
N ILE A 152 -0.74 2.63 14.41
CA ILE A 152 -1.25 1.76 13.35
C ILE A 152 -1.57 0.36 13.92
N ARG A 153 -0.67 -0.23 14.71
CA ARG A 153 -0.83 -1.56 15.34
C ARG A 153 -2.04 -1.63 16.26
N SER A 154 -2.30 -0.57 17.02
CA SER A 154 -3.42 -0.52 17.95
C SER A 154 -4.76 -0.19 17.28
N LEU A 155 -4.76 0.50 16.13
CA LEU A 155 -5.96 1.09 15.52
C LEU A 155 -7.14 0.11 15.40
N ARG A 156 -6.93 -1.07 14.81
CA ARG A 156 -8.01 -2.05 14.61
C ARG A 156 -8.60 -2.52 15.94
N ARG A 157 -7.76 -2.77 16.95
CA ARG A 157 -8.20 -3.17 18.29
C ARG A 157 -8.98 -2.06 18.97
N GLU A 158 -8.53 -0.81 18.87
CA GLU A 158 -9.24 0.35 19.45
C GLU A 158 -10.60 0.58 18.79
N LEU A 159 -10.70 0.40 17.46
CA LEU A 159 -11.96 0.47 16.72
C LEU A 159 -12.92 -0.67 17.12
N TRP A 160 -12.40 -1.89 17.25
CA TRP A 160 -13.20 -3.03 17.69
C TRP A 160 -13.75 -2.82 19.11
N ALA A 161 -12.95 -2.25 20.02
CA ALA A 161 -13.36 -1.95 21.39
C ALA A 161 -14.53 -0.95 21.49
N ILE A 162 -14.79 -0.16 20.44
CA ILE A 162 -15.96 0.74 20.35
C ILE A 162 -17.07 0.22 19.42
N GLY A 163 -17.00 -1.06 19.03
CA GLY A 163 -18.04 -1.76 18.26
C GLY A 163 -17.91 -1.63 16.74
N ILE A 164 -16.74 -1.24 16.21
CA ILE A 164 -16.52 -1.08 14.76
C ILE A 164 -15.68 -2.25 14.25
N GLU A 165 -16.31 -3.15 13.50
CA GLU A 165 -15.66 -4.35 12.96
C GLU A 165 -15.33 -4.21 11.46
N ASP A 166 -16.12 -3.45 10.71
CA ASP A 166 -15.90 -3.20 9.28
C ASP A 166 -14.91 -2.03 9.09
N VAL A 167 -13.62 -2.38 9.13
CA VAL A 167 -12.48 -1.45 9.07
C VAL A 167 -11.63 -1.68 7.83
N TYR A 168 -11.62 -0.69 6.94
CA TYR A 168 -10.74 -0.65 5.77
C TYR A 168 -9.43 0.08 6.09
N LEU A 169 -8.30 -0.62 6.10
CA LEU A 169 -6.99 0.00 6.28
C LEU A 169 -6.22 0.03 4.96
N ARG A 170 -5.68 1.19 4.61
CA ARG A 170 -4.78 1.41 3.49
C ARG A 170 -3.52 2.12 3.98
N LEU A 171 -2.35 1.53 3.73
CA LEU A 171 -1.06 2.22 3.84
C LEU A 171 -0.78 2.93 2.51
N ASN A 172 -0.49 4.21 2.58
CA ASN A 172 -0.31 5.08 1.43
C ASN A 172 1.13 5.62 1.42
N MET A 173 1.90 5.27 0.38
CA MET A 173 3.31 5.62 0.25
C MET A 173 3.54 6.45 -1.02
N VAL A 174 4.27 7.55 -0.89
CA VAL A 174 4.82 8.27 -2.04
C VAL A 174 6.23 7.77 -2.26
N VAL A 175 6.38 6.91 -3.26
CA VAL A 175 7.63 6.26 -3.61
C VAL A 175 8.50 7.27 -4.35
N MET A 176 9.70 7.44 -3.84
CA MET A 176 10.73 8.35 -4.28
C MET A 176 12.04 7.56 -4.43
N LYS A 177 13.00 8.15 -5.12
CA LYS A 177 14.37 7.63 -5.22
C LYS A 177 14.90 7.17 -3.85
N ARG A 178 14.73 8.00 -2.82
CA ARG A 178 15.24 7.74 -1.45
C ARG A 178 14.58 6.60 -0.68
N ASN A 179 13.34 6.22 -0.98
CA ASN A 179 12.59 5.24 -0.18
C ASN A 179 12.04 4.07 -0.97
N VAL A 180 12.31 3.96 -2.28
CA VAL A 180 11.82 2.84 -3.10
C VAL A 180 12.13 1.47 -2.50
N PHE A 181 13.30 1.31 -1.90
CA PHE A 181 13.72 0.08 -1.20
C PHE A 181 12.99 -0.19 0.13
N SER A 182 12.15 0.73 0.60
CA SER A 182 11.30 0.52 1.78
C SER A 182 10.01 -0.25 1.45
N LEU A 183 9.58 -0.27 0.18
CA LEU A 183 8.30 -0.88 -0.21
C LEU A 183 8.17 -2.36 0.21
N PRO A 184 9.18 -3.24 0.04
CA PRO A 184 9.10 -4.62 0.52
C PRO A 184 8.79 -4.73 2.01
N ASP A 185 9.39 -3.89 2.85
CA ASP A 185 9.14 -3.92 4.29
C ASP A 185 7.77 -3.34 4.64
N VAL A 186 7.31 -2.32 3.90
CA VAL A 186 5.94 -1.79 4.03
C VAL A 186 4.91 -2.85 3.65
N LEU A 187 5.16 -3.70 2.65
CA LEU A 187 4.28 -4.83 2.31
C LEU A 187 4.20 -5.85 3.45
N ARG A 188 5.33 -6.19 4.09
CA ARG A 188 5.32 -7.09 5.25
C ARG A 188 4.57 -6.48 6.44
N PHE A 189 4.77 -5.19 6.68
CA PHE A 189 4.02 -4.47 7.71
C PHE A 189 2.51 -4.40 7.37
N ALA A 190 2.15 -4.21 6.11
CA ALA A 190 0.76 -4.24 5.67
C ALA A 190 0.10 -5.62 5.91
N LYS A 191 0.85 -6.71 5.71
CA LYS A 191 0.38 -8.07 6.06
C LYS A 191 0.09 -8.20 7.55
N GLU A 192 0.98 -7.71 8.41
CA GLU A 192 0.78 -7.68 9.88
C GLU A 192 -0.52 -6.95 10.24
N MET A 193 -0.82 -5.85 9.55
CA MET A 193 -1.95 -4.95 9.86
C MET A 193 -3.27 -5.33 9.15
N HIS A 194 -3.26 -6.33 8.28
CA HIS A 194 -4.35 -6.62 7.34
C HIS A 194 -4.78 -5.36 6.57
N ALA A 195 -3.79 -4.65 6.02
CA ALA A 195 -3.97 -3.42 5.26
C ALA A 195 -3.65 -3.63 3.79
N LYS A 196 -4.29 -2.84 2.92
CA LYS A 196 -3.89 -2.70 1.52
C LYS A 196 -2.72 -1.72 1.44
N VAL A 197 -1.91 -1.81 0.39
CA VAL A 197 -0.88 -0.82 0.08
C VAL A 197 -1.26 -0.10 -1.21
N PHE A 198 -1.26 1.22 -1.17
CA PHE A 198 -1.29 2.06 -2.35
C PHE A 198 0.04 2.81 -2.44
N VAL A 199 0.64 2.75 -3.62
CA VAL A 199 1.81 3.55 -3.94
C VAL A 199 1.51 4.48 -5.10
N ASP A 200 2.04 5.68 -5.01
CA ASP A 200 2.23 6.58 -6.15
C ASP A 200 3.64 7.18 -6.05
N HIS A 201 4.05 8.03 -6.98
CA HIS A 201 5.33 8.73 -6.93
C HIS A 201 5.15 10.22 -7.27
N PRO A 202 6.19 11.06 -7.10
CA PRO A 202 6.08 12.47 -7.42
C PRO A 202 5.77 12.78 -8.89
N GLN A 203 4.69 13.54 -9.08
CA GLN A 203 3.96 13.79 -10.34
C GLN A 203 3.77 15.30 -10.64
N GLY A 204 4.70 16.16 -10.20
CA GLY A 204 4.69 17.62 -10.51
C GLY A 204 4.09 18.52 -9.43
N PHE A 205 3.41 17.94 -8.43
CA PHE A 205 2.80 18.70 -7.34
C PHE A 205 3.64 18.61 -6.05
N GLY A 206 4.48 19.63 -5.80
CA GLY A 206 5.31 19.68 -4.59
C GLY A 206 6.39 20.78 -4.63
N PRO A 207 7.44 20.66 -3.79
CA PRO A 207 8.59 21.56 -3.84
C PRO A 207 9.36 21.48 -5.15
N ASP A 208 10.09 22.55 -5.48
CA ASP A 208 10.76 22.69 -6.78
C ASP A 208 11.81 21.60 -7.03
N ASP A 209 12.46 21.07 -5.98
CA ASP A 209 13.45 19.98 -6.08
C ASP A 209 12.84 18.57 -6.14
N LEU A 210 11.51 18.44 -6.04
CA LEU A 210 10.84 17.14 -5.95
C LEU A 210 11.06 16.26 -7.20
N HIS A 211 11.31 16.87 -8.35
CA HIS A 211 11.65 16.18 -9.60
C HIS A 211 12.96 15.36 -9.50
N GLN A 212 13.85 15.65 -8.55
CA GLN A 212 15.05 14.85 -8.28
C GLN A 212 14.75 13.52 -7.59
N GLU A 213 13.62 13.44 -6.91
CA GLU A 213 13.14 12.24 -6.22
C GLU A 213 12.24 11.37 -7.10
N SER A 214 11.79 11.89 -8.25
CA SER A 214 10.80 11.22 -9.08
C SER A 214 11.37 9.98 -9.77
N LEU A 215 10.57 8.92 -9.78
CA LEU A 215 10.87 7.66 -10.45
C LEU A 215 10.85 7.76 -11.99
N PHE A 216 10.33 8.86 -12.57
CA PHE A 216 10.48 9.15 -14.00
C PHE A 216 11.95 9.19 -14.46
N ARG A 217 12.89 9.43 -13.54
CA ARG A 217 14.33 9.38 -13.82
C ARG A 217 14.88 7.97 -14.03
N PHE A 218 14.17 6.95 -13.54
CA PHE A 218 14.63 5.55 -13.52
C PHE A 218 13.51 4.61 -14.02
N PRO A 219 12.95 4.81 -15.22
CA PRO A 219 11.70 4.14 -15.63
C PRO A 219 11.87 2.62 -15.76
N VAL A 220 12.99 2.14 -16.32
CA VAL A 220 13.27 0.71 -16.49
C VAL A 220 13.41 0.01 -15.14
N PHE A 221 14.28 0.55 -14.27
CA PHE A 221 14.45 0.08 -12.89
C PHE A 221 13.12 0.08 -12.12
N SER A 222 12.35 1.17 -12.18
CA SER A 222 11.10 1.32 -11.43
C SER A 222 10.06 0.29 -11.87
N ASN A 223 9.91 0.07 -13.18
CA ASN A 223 9.03 -0.97 -13.72
C ASN A 223 9.43 -2.36 -13.23
N ALA A 224 10.71 -2.71 -13.33
CA ALA A 224 11.22 -4.00 -12.90
C ALA A 224 11.08 -4.20 -11.38
N PHE A 225 11.40 -3.19 -10.58
CA PHE A 225 11.31 -3.26 -9.13
C PHE A 225 9.86 -3.34 -8.63
N LEU A 226 8.96 -2.54 -9.19
CA LEU A 226 7.52 -2.61 -8.86
C LEU A 226 6.90 -3.95 -9.29
N ALA A 227 7.36 -4.55 -10.40
CA ALA A 227 6.96 -5.90 -10.79
C ALA A 227 7.36 -6.95 -9.75
N LYS A 228 8.60 -6.89 -9.24
CA LYS A 228 9.04 -7.77 -8.13
C LYS A 228 8.25 -7.52 -6.85
N CYS A 229 7.93 -6.27 -6.53
CA CYS A 229 7.10 -5.95 -5.37
C CYS A 229 5.65 -6.45 -5.51
N ARG A 230 5.09 -6.45 -6.73
CA ARG A 230 3.76 -7.05 -7.00
C ARG A 230 3.76 -8.55 -6.73
N GLN A 231 4.79 -9.28 -7.19
CA GLN A 231 4.95 -10.70 -6.88
C GLN A 231 5.04 -10.95 -5.37
N LEU A 232 5.86 -10.16 -4.66
CA LEU A 232 5.96 -10.26 -3.20
C LEU A 232 4.60 -9.98 -2.52
N ALA A 233 3.86 -8.97 -2.98
CA ALA A 233 2.55 -8.63 -2.43
C ALA A 233 1.52 -9.76 -2.64
N GLU A 234 1.49 -10.39 -3.83
CA GLU A 234 0.66 -11.56 -4.13
C GLU A 234 0.99 -12.75 -3.22
N THR A 235 2.28 -13.02 -3.03
CA THR A 235 2.75 -14.11 -2.16
C THR A 235 2.45 -13.84 -0.68
N LEU A 236 2.53 -12.58 -0.24
CA LEU A 236 2.12 -12.16 1.10
C LEU A 236 0.60 -12.09 1.26
N ASP A 237 -0.19 -12.21 0.19
CA ASP A 237 -1.64 -11.96 0.19
C ASP A 237 -1.95 -10.55 0.76
N VAL A 238 -1.34 -9.56 0.12
CA VAL A 238 -1.52 -8.12 0.38
C VAL A 238 -1.90 -7.46 -0.95
N ALA A 239 -3.03 -6.74 -0.98
CA ALA A 239 -3.39 -5.96 -2.16
C ALA A 239 -2.45 -4.77 -2.32
N LEU A 240 -1.74 -4.70 -3.45
CA LEU A 240 -0.86 -3.60 -3.83
C LEU A 240 -1.41 -2.88 -5.07
N GLU A 241 -1.75 -1.61 -4.92
CA GLU A 241 -2.11 -0.69 -6.02
C GLU A 241 -0.87 0.15 -6.37
N THR A 242 -0.46 0.15 -7.64
CA THR A 242 0.70 0.91 -8.16
C THR A 242 0.26 1.88 -9.27
N PRO A 243 1.04 2.93 -9.59
CA PRO A 243 0.84 3.64 -10.84
C PRO A 243 1.05 2.69 -12.03
N PRO A 244 0.57 3.07 -13.23
CA PRO A 244 0.86 2.35 -14.46
C PRO A 244 2.37 2.30 -14.74
N PRO A 245 2.84 1.31 -15.53
CA PRO A 245 4.24 1.23 -15.92
C PRO A 245 4.71 2.51 -16.61
N PHE A 246 5.92 2.96 -16.27
CA PHE A 246 6.59 4.08 -16.91
C PHE A 246 6.87 3.76 -18.37
N ALA A 247 6.67 4.74 -19.26
CA ALA A 247 7.11 4.64 -20.64
C ALA A 247 8.64 4.59 -20.71
N ILE A 248 9.19 3.65 -21.47
CA ILE A 248 10.64 3.38 -21.56
C ILE A 248 11.22 3.65 -22.95
N SER A 249 10.39 3.79 -23.99
CA SER A 249 10.84 4.06 -25.36
C SER A 249 10.22 5.33 -25.98
N PRO A 250 10.96 6.06 -26.84
CA PRO A 250 10.38 7.12 -27.66
C PRO A 250 9.21 6.64 -28.53
N GLU A 251 9.22 5.37 -28.96
CA GLU A 251 8.15 4.75 -29.75
C GLU A 251 6.86 4.59 -28.94
N GLU A 252 6.91 4.18 -27.67
CA GLU A 252 5.73 4.13 -26.78
C GLU A 252 5.13 5.53 -26.56
N VAL A 253 6.00 6.53 -26.40
CA VAL A 253 5.60 7.94 -26.29
C VAL A 253 4.93 8.39 -27.60
N ALA A 254 5.54 8.11 -28.75
CA ALA A 254 4.99 8.42 -30.06
C ALA A 254 3.64 7.71 -30.30
N GLN A 255 3.53 6.41 -29.99
CA GLN A 255 2.30 5.63 -30.11
C GLN A 255 1.16 6.22 -29.26
N TYR A 256 1.45 6.70 -28.05
CA TYR A 256 0.45 7.43 -27.27
C TYR A 256 0.00 8.74 -27.93
N HIS A 257 0.97 9.54 -28.41
CA HIS A 257 0.66 10.80 -29.09
C HIS A 257 -0.11 10.56 -30.40
N ASP A 258 0.15 9.45 -31.10
CA ASP A 258 -0.59 9.03 -32.29
C ASP A 258 -1.99 8.51 -31.92
N ALA A 259 -2.12 7.75 -30.82
CA ALA A 259 -3.41 7.27 -30.29
C ALA A 259 -4.31 8.41 -29.78
N ARG A 260 -3.74 9.56 -29.41
CA ARG A 260 -4.49 10.80 -29.11
C ARG A 260 -5.25 11.38 -30.30
N SER A 261 -5.06 10.84 -31.51
CA SER A 261 -5.89 11.19 -32.67
C SER A 261 -7.33 10.65 -32.59
N ASP A 262 -7.65 9.79 -31.61
CA ASP A 262 -9.03 9.46 -31.23
C ASP A 262 -9.72 10.68 -30.59
N ARG A 263 -10.72 11.21 -31.29
CA ARG A 263 -11.42 12.46 -30.93
C ARG A 263 -12.45 12.30 -29.82
N SER A 264 -12.60 11.12 -29.21
CA SER A 264 -13.57 10.90 -28.13
C SER A 264 -12.98 11.20 -26.75
N LEU A 265 -13.09 12.44 -26.29
CA LEU A 265 -12.72 12.79 -24.91
C LEU A 265 -13.77 12.29 -23.92
N HIS A 266 -13.34 11.81 -22.75
CA HIS A 266 -14.24 11.36 -21.69
C HIS A 266 -13.67 11.72 -20.32
N CYS A 267 -14.50 12.28 -19.44
CA CYS A 267 -14.11 12.61 -18.07
C CYS A 267 -14.83 11.74 -17.05
N TYR A 268 -14.16 10.68 -16.60
CA TYR A 268 -14.72 9.80 -15.57
C TYR A 268 -15.17 10.53 -14.30
N GLN A 269 -14.50 11.63 -13.94
CA GLN A 269 -14.84 12.39 -12.74
C GLN A 269 -16.17 13.15 -12.90
N LEU A 270 -16.41 13.77 -14.05
CA LEU A 270 -17.68 14.44 -14.30
C LEU A 270 -18.78 13.45 -14.66
N ASP A 271 -18.47 12.33 -15.31
CA ASP A 271 -19.45 11.39 -15.87
C ASP A 271 -19.92 10.32 -14.89
N LYS A 272 -19.01 9.78 -14.06
CA LYS A 272 -19.27 8.56 -13.28
C LYS A 272 -19.05 8.70 -11.78
N ALA A 273 -17.89 9.17 -11.33
CA ALA A 273 -17.56 9.13 -9.90
C ALA A 273 -16.42 10.09 -9.51
N GLY A 274 -16.49 11.37 -9.87
CA GLY A 274 -15.48 12.35 -9.47
C GLY A 274 -15.54 12.69 -7.99
N PRO A 275 -14.38 13.03 -7.37
CA PRO A 275 -14.43 13.65 -6.06
C PRO A 275 -15.13 15.00 -6.17
N VAL A 276 -16.05 15.25 -5.24
CA VAL A 276 -16.46 16.61 -4.94
C VAL A 276 -15.65 17.07 -3.73
N GLN A 277 -14.84 18.11 -3.89
CA GLN A 277 -14.02 18.67 -2.83
C GLN A 277 -14.69 19.92 -2.27
N ILE A 278 -14.88 19.94 -0.95
CA ILE A 278 -15.30 21.13 -0.20
C ILE A 278 -14.04 21.70 0.46
N LEU A 279 -13.59 22.85 -0.03
CA LEU A 279 -12.39 23.51 0.47
C LEU A 279 -12.71 24.34 1.72
N SER A 280 -11.67 24.73 2.47
CA SER A 280 -11.83 25.42 3.75
C SER A 280 -12.42 26.83 3.64
N ASN A 281 -12.32 27.45 2.46
CA ASN A 281 -12.95 28.72 2.10
C ASN A 281 -14.39 28.56 1.57
N GLY A 282 -14.92 27.34 1.52
CA GLY A 282 -16.27 27.02 1.05
C GLY A 282 -16.36 26.73 -0.45
N ASP A 283 -15.28 26.83 -1.21
CA ASP A 283 -15.30 26.46 -2.63
C ASP A 283 -15.64 24.99 -2.79
N VAL A 284 -16.50 24.71 -3.77
CA VAL A 284 -16.92 23.37 -4.15
C VAL A 284 -16.30 23.05 -5.50
N SER A 285 -15.22 22.28 -5.46
CA SER A 285 -14.55 21.75 -6.65
C SER A 285 -15.12 20.39 -7.02
N VAL A 286 -15.33 20.13 -8.32
CA VAL A 286 -15.96 18.88 -8.81
C VAL A 286 -14.96 17.92 -9.44
N CYS A 287 -13.65 18.21 -9.31
CA CYS A 287 -12.58 17.37 -9.85
C CYS A 287 -11.25 17.56 -9.09
N CYS A 288 -10.23 16.77 -9.43
CA CYS A 288 -8.88 16.92 -8.84
C CYS A 288 -8.10 18.15 -9.32
N GLN A 289 -8.51 18.79 -10.43
CA GLN A 289 -7.89 19.99 -11.02
C GLN A 289 -8.50 21.31 -10.54
N ASN A 290 -9.11 21.30 -9.35
CA ASN A 290 -9.76 22.46 -8.73
C ASN A 290 -10.80 23.17 -9.62
N LEU A 291 -11.62 22.41 -10.36
CA LEU A 291 -12.73 22.97 -11.14
C LEU A 291 -13.87 23.38 -10.18
N VAL A 292 -13.88 24.66 -9.79
CA VAL A 292 -14.86 25.21 -8.84
C VAL A 292 -16.19 25.54 -9.51
N PHE A 293 -17.27 24.92 -9.04
CA PHE A 293 -18.63 25.13 -9.54
C PHE A 293 -19.46 26.10 -8.70
N GLY A 294 -19.06 26.36 -7.46
CA GLY A 294 -19.68 27.36 -6.60
C GLY A 294 -19.02 27.41 -5.23
N ASN A 295 -19.57 28.23 -4.34
CA ASN A 295 -19.07 28.39 -2.98
C ASN A 295 -20.22 28.27 -1.97
N LEU A 296 -20.03 27.43 -0.95
CA LEU A 296 -21.03 27.18 0.09
C LEU A 296 -21.36 28.41 0.92
N ASN A 297 -20.52 29.45 0.99
CA ASN A 297 -20.89 30.70 1.67
C ASN A 297 -21.93 31.50 0.88
N GLN A 298 -22.08 31.25 -0.42
CA GLN A 298 -22.91 32.04 -1.33
C GLN A 298 -24.22 31.33 -1.68
N GLN A 299 -24.19 30.00 -1.84
CA GLN A 299 -25.35 29.23 -2.30
C GLN A 299 -25.40 27.83 -1.67
N PRO A 300 -26.58 27.17 -1.60
CA PRO A 300 -26.69 25.79 -1.14
C PRO A 300 -25.89 24.82 -2.03
N PHE A 301 -25.32 23.79 -1.43
CA PHE A 301 -24.62 22.70 -2.11
C PHE A 301 -25.46 22.08 -3.22
N ARG A 302 -26.77 21.91 -2.98
CA ARG A 302 -27.71 21.38 -3.96
C ARG A 302 -27.71 22.17 -5.27
N GLU A 303 -27.57 23.50 -5.22
CA GLU A 303 -27.51 24.34 -6.43
C GLU A 303 -26.19 24.17 -7.17
N VAL A 304 -25.08 23.96 -6.44
CA VAL A 304 -23.79 23.63 -7.03
C VAL A 304 -23.83 22.24 -7.68
N PHE A 305 -24.35 21.25 -6.95
CA PHE A 305 -24.38 19.86 -7.37
C PHE A 305 -25.25 19.69 -8.62
N PHE A 306 -26.45 20.25 -8.65
CA PHE A 306 -27.34 20.17 -9.83
C PHE A 306 -27.17 21.35 -10.81
N SER A 307 -25.98 21.96 -10.82
CA SER A 307 -25.66 23.12 -11.66
C SER A 307 -25.69 22.78 -13.16
N PRO A 308 -26.16 23.71 -14.03
CA PRO A 308 -26.08 23.54 -15.47
C PRO A 308 -24.65 23.48 -16.03
N ARG A 309 -23.65 23.84 -15.21
CA ARG A 309 -22.23 23.71 -15.58
C ARG A 309 -21.79 22.25 -15.75
N TYR A 310 -22.45 21.29 -15.10
CA TYR A 310 -22.13 19.87 -15.29
C TYR A 310 -22.32 19.40 -16.74
N PRO A 311 -23.53 19.48 -17.34
CA PRO A 311 -23.70 19.10 -18.74
C PRO A 311 -22.93 20.00 -19.69
N GLU A 312 -22.80 21.31 -19.42
CA GLU A 312 -21.97 22.21 -20.22
C GLU A 312 -20.54 21.66 -20.39
N TYR A 313 -19.87 21.29 -19.28
CA TYR A 313 -18.53 20.72 -19.34
C TYR A 313 -18.52 19.33 -19.98
N ARG A 314 -19.50 18.46 -19.69
CA ARG A 314 -19.58 17.12 -20.30
C ARG A 314 -19.76 17.18 -21.81
N GLU A 315 -20.64 18.05 -22.30
CA GLU A 315 -20.90 18.27 -23.72
C GLU A 315 -19.68 18.89 -24.43
N ALA A 316 -19.03 19.87 -23.80
CA ALA A 316 -17.80 20.46 -24.30
C ALA A 316 -16.69 19.40 -24.47
N ILE A 317 -16.52 18.53 -23.46
CA ILE A 317 -15.58 17.41 -23.50
C ILE A 317 -15.97 16.44 -24.62
N ALA A 318 -17.21 15.95 -24.65
CA ALA A 318 -17.68 15.01 -25.67
C ALA A 318 -17.57 15.56 -27.10
N ALA A 319 -17.67 16.88 -27.28
CA ALA A 319 -17.49 17.57 -28.55
C ALA A 319 -16.02 17.81 -28.95
N GLY A 320 -15.05 17.32 -28.16
CA GLY A 320 -13.62 17.53 -28.40
C GLY A 320 -13.14 18.96 -28.15
N ARG A 321 -13.93 19.78 -27.44
CA ARG A 321 -13.65 21.21 -27.15
C ARG A 321 -13.81 21.50 -25.66
N PRO A 322 -13.01 20.85 -24.78
CA PRO A 322 -13.12 21.02 -23.34
C PRO A 322 -12.91 22.48 -22.94
N LEU A 323 -13.66 22.93 -21.92
CA LEU A 323 -13.53 24.28 -21.36
C LEU A 323 -12.41 24.34 -20.32
N PRO A 324 -11.76 25.49 -20.11
CA PRO A 324 -10.77 25.65 -19.04
C PRO A 324 -11.31 25.27 -17.64
N PRO A 325 -10.49 24.62 -16.78
CA PRO A 325 -9.13 24.14 -17.03
C PRO A 325 -9.08 22.71 -17.61
N CYS A 326 -10.20 22.17 -18.09
CA CYS A 326 -10.26 20.81 -18.64
C CYS A 326 -9.50 20.70 -19.97
N ASP A 327 -9.35 21.78 -20.73
CA ASP A 327 -8.51 21.86 -21.93
C ASP A 327 -7.05 21.47 -21.73
N HIS A 328 -6.52 21.63 -20.52
CA HIS A 328 -5.18 21.19 -20.13
C HIS A 328 -5.19 19.95 -19.24
N CYS A 329 -6.33 19.30 -19.03
CA CYS A 329 -6.45 18.18 -18.11
C CYS A 329 -5.88 16.87 -18.70
N ARG A 330 -4.78 16.39 -18.09
CA ARG A 330 -4.15 15.11 -18.43
C ARG A 330 -5.02 13.86 -18.23
N HIS A 331 -6.18 13.98 -17.56
CA HIS A 331 -7.06 12.84 -17.26
C HIS A 331 -8.23 12.64 -18.25
N LEU A 332 -8.36 13.45 -19.31
CA LEU A 332 -9.51 13.40 -20.24
C LEU A 332 -9.49 12.27 -21.29
N TYR A 333 -8.44 11.46 -21.35
CA TYR A 333 -8.19 10.51 -22.46
C TYR A 333 -8.21 9.04 -22.04
N ARG A 334 -9.05 8.66 -21.07
CA ARG A 334 -9.02 7.33 -20.43
C ARG A 334 -9.23 6.11 -21.36
N ASN A 335 -9.56 6.31 -22.63
CA ASN A 335 -9.76 5.23 -23.60
C ASN A 335 -8.47 4.84 -24.38
N ALA A 336 -7.49 5.74 -24.51
CA ALA A 336 -6.18 5.43 -25.10
C ALA A 336 -5.25 4.74 -24.06
N PRO A 337 -4.24 3.94 -24.49
CA PRO A 337 -3.26 3.39 -23.56
C PRO A 337 -2.64 4.53 -22.74
N TYR A 338 -2.64 4.40 -21.41
CA TYR A 338 -2.23 5.49 -20.52
C TYR A 338 -0.71 5.70 -20.58
N LEU A 339 -0.26 6.77 -21.23
CA LEU A 339 1.15 7.14 -21.22
C LEU A 339 1.54 7.73 -19.88
N TYR A 340 2.41 7.00 -19.18
CA TYR A 340 3.00 7.42 -17.94
C TYR A 340 4.41 7.97 -18.18
N ASP A 341 4.49 9.26 -18.51
CA ASP A 341 5.70 9.96 -18.93
C ASP A 341 5.81 11.34 -18.28
N SER A 342 7.02 11.77 -17.87
CA SER A 342 7.25 13.05 -17.17
C SER A 342 6.68 14.28 -17.89
N GLY A 343 6.69 14.30 -19.23
CA GLY A 343 6.16 15.42 -20.01
C GLY A 343 4.65 15.62 -19.86
N VAL A 344 3.89 14.56 -19.53
CA VAL A 344 2.45 14.64 -19.24
C VAL A 344 2.17 15.22 -17.85
N TYR A 345 3.18 15.24 -16.99
CA TYR A 345 3.10 15.67 -15.59
C TYR A 345 3.75 17.03 -15.33
N ASP A 346 4.11 17.76 -16.40
CA ASP A 346 4.84 19.03 -16.33
C ASP A 346 6.12 18.92 -15.48
N MET A 347 6.75 17.75 -15.51
CA MET A 347 7.98 17.48 -14.78
C MET A 347 9.17 17.79 -15.67
N ASP A 348 10.11 18.60 -15.17
CA ASP A 348 11.37 18.92 -15.83
C ASP A 348 12.36 17.74 -15.78
N ILE A 349 12.04 16.69 -16.53
CA ILE A 349 12.82 15.46 -16.67
C ILE A 349 12.80 15.06 -18.15
N PRO A 350 13.70 15.61 -18.99
CA PRO A 350 13.75 15.28 -20.40
C PRO A 350 14.14 13.81 -20.61
N PRO A 351 13.65 13.12 -21.66
CA PRO A 351 13.93 11.70 -21.92
C PRO A 351 15.42 11.34 -21.90
N GLN A 352 16.28 12.24 -22.39
CA GLN A 352 17.74 12.04 -22.46
C GLN A 352 18.42 12.07 -21.08
N SER A 353 17.75 12.61 -20.06
CA SER A 353 18.25 12.66 -18.68
C SER A 353 17.86 11.44 -17.85
N ARG A 354 17.07 10.52 -18.43
CA ARG A 354 16.59 9.32 -17.74
C ARG A 354 17.67 8.25 -17.76
N ASN A 355 17.86 7.59 -16.63
CA ASN A 355 18.66 6.39 -16.55
C ASN A 355 17.80 5.18 -16.98
N LEU A 356 18.18 4.56 -18.08
CA LEU A 356 17.50 3.40 -18.66
C LEU A 356 18.16 2.06 -18.27
N ASP A 357 19.16 2.10 -17.40
CA ASP A 357 19.78 0.88 -16.87
C ASP A 357 18.75 0.15 -15.98
N PRO A 358 18.49 -1.15 -16.20
CA PRO A 358 17.66 -1.92 -15.28
C PRO A 358 18.25 -1.96 -13.87
N GLN A 359 19.58 -1.88 -13.72
CA GLN A 359 20.29 -1.90 -12.44
C GLN A 359 21.20 -0.67 -12.31
N PRO A 360 20.63 0.51 -12.03
CA PRO A 360 21.42 1.73 -11.93
C PRO A 360 22.49 1.60 -10.84
N ASP A 361 23.61 2.30 -11.02
CA ASP A 361 24.61 2.46 -9.98
C ASP A 361 24.05 3.36 -8.87
N PHE A 362 23.35 2.74 -7.91
CA PHE A 362 22.58 3.46 -6.88
C PHE A 362 23.39 4.53 -6.14
N ASP A 363 24.69 4.34 -6.02
CA ASP A 363 25.59 5.30 -5.38
C ASP A 363 25.81 6.54 -6.26
N LYS A 364 26.17 6.32 -7.54
CA LYS A 364 26.38 7.42 -8.51
C LYS A 364 25.09 8.15 -8.87
N GLU A 365 23.96 7.44 -8.89
CA GLU A 365 22.63 7.99 -9.15
C GLU A 365 22.00 8.66 -7.93
N GLY A 366 22.72 8.66 -6.80
CA GLY A 366 22.39 9.45 -5.63
C GLY A 366 21.17 8.96 -4.86
N PHE A 367 20.86 7.65 -4.89
CA PHE A 367 19.72 7.09 -4.13
C PHE A 367 19.83 7.34 -2.63
N PHE A 368 21.06 7.49 -2.14
CA PHE A 368 21.38 7.62 -0.72
C PHE A 368 22.03 8.96 -0.39
N ASP A 369 21.97 9.96 -1.28
CA ASP A 369 22.58 11.28 -1.06
C ASP A 369 21.95 12.05 0.09
N TRP A 370 20.72 11.71 0.48
CA TRP A 370 20.09 12.27 1.67
C TRP A 370 20.84 11.94 2.97
N LEU A 371 21.72 10.92 2.97
CA LEU A 371 22.63 10.66 4.09
C LEU A 371 23.73 11.72 4.22
N ASN A 372 23.97 12.52 3.17
CA ASN A 372 24.95 13.61 3.21
C ASN A 372 24.54 14.71 4.21
N ASP A 373 23.26 14.79 4.55
CA ASP A 373 22.72 15.71 5.55
C ASP A 373 23.13 15.34 7.00
N LEU A 374 23.67 14.13 7.23
CA LEU A 374 24.14 13.69 8.54
C LEU A 374 25.48 14.36 8.90
N SER A 375 25.59 14.85 10.13
CA SER A 375 26.79 15.55 10.62
C SER A 375 28.00 14.63 10.84
N GLU A 376 27.77 13.36 11.23
CA GLU A 376 28.84 12.42 11.52
C GLU A 376 29.32 11.67 10.27
N GLU A 377 30.56 11.94 9.85
CA GLU A 377 31.13 11.39 8.62
C GLU A 377 31.26 9.86 8.65
N ARG A 378 31.76 9.29 9.76
CA ARG A 378 31.91 7.83 9.90
C ARG A 378 30.56 7.11 9.84
N LEU A 379 29.56 7.66 10.54
CA LEU A 379 28.20 7.12 10.54
C LEU A 379 27.60 7.15 9.13
N ARG A 380 27.72 8.29 8.44
CA ARG A 380 27.29 8.45 7.04
C ARG A 380 27.93 7.41 6.12
N TYR A 381 29.25 7.20 6.22
CA TYR A 381 29.95 6.21 5.40
C TYR A 381 29.39 4.80 5.62
N HIS A 382 29.29 4.35 6.87
CA HIS A 382 28.78 3.01 7.18
C HIS A 382 27.33 2.80 6.75
N LEU A 383 26.45 3.77 7.03
CA LEU A 383 25.05 3.71 6.58
C LEU A 383 24.96 3.67 5.05
N ARG A 384 25.75 4.48 4.34
CA ARG A 384 25.75 4.49 2.87
C ARG A 384 26.12 3.12 2.31
N GLN A 385 27.15 2.47 2.85
CA GLN A 385 27.52 1.12 2.43
C GLN A 385 26.42 0.09 2.71
N ASP A 386 25.79 0.14 3.87
CA ASP A 386 24.69 -0.76 4.23
C ASP A 386 23.48 -0.59 3.30
N TYR A 387 23.06 0.65 3.05
CA TYR A 387 21.94 0.95 2.16
C TYR A 387 22.23 0.58 0.69
N ILE A 388 23.45 0.79 0.20
CA ILE A 388 23.87 0.34 -1.13
C ILE A 388 23.80 -1.19 -1.22
N ALA A 389 24.36 -1.89 -0.23
CA ALA A 389 24.34 -3.35 -0.20
C ALA A 389 22.90 -3.89 -0.14
N ARG A 390 22.04 -3.25 0.65
CA ARG A 390 20.61 -3.55 0.76
C ARG A 390 19.89 -3.32 -0.57
N GLY A 391 20.08 -2.18 -1.22
CA GLY A 391 19.47 -1.86 -2.51
C GLY A 391 19.87 -2.87 -3.60
N LYS A 392 21.17 -3.18 -3.69
CA LYS A 392 21.71 -4.21 -4.60
C LYS A 392 21.08 -5.59 -4.34
N ARG A 393 21.00 -6.00 -3.08
CA ARG A 393 20.42 -7.30 -2.71
C ARG A 393 18.94 -7.38 -3.05
N LEU A 394 18.14 -6.39 -2.64
CA LEU A 394 16.70 -6.36 -2.89
C LEU A 394 16.40 -6.37 -4.38
N PHE A 395 17.15 -5.59 -5.17
CA PHE A 395 16.92 -5.52 -6.62
C PHE A 395 17.42 -6.76 -7.36
N ALA A 396 18.64 -7.25 -7.12
CA ALA A 396 19.25 -8.30 -7.92
C ALA A 396 18.48 -9.63 -7.81
N SER A 397 18.37 -10.17 -6.60
CA SER A 397 17.75 -11.48 -6.37
C SER A 397 16.90 -11.57 -5.12
N GLY A 398 17.11 -10.72 -4.10
CA GLY A 398 16.54 -10.89 -2.77
C GLY A 398 15.01 -11.00 -2.75
N ILE A 399 14.29 -10.13 -3.47
CA ILE A 399 12.81 -10.22 -3.53
C ILE A 399 12.37 -11.50 -4.25
N SER A 400 13.04 -11.88 -5.33
CA SER A 400 12.70 -13.07 -6.12
C SER A 400 12.99 -14.37 -5.36
N GLU A 401 14.13 -14.45 -4.67
CA GLU A 401 14.50 -15.57 -3.80
C GLU A 401 13.52 -15.72 -2.62
N GLU A 402 13.16 -14.61 -1.97
CA GLU A 402 12.17 -14.59 -0.88
C GLU A 402 10.79 -15.02 -1.36
N THR A 403 10.32 -14.47 -2.48
CA THR A 403 9.03 -14.83 -3.09
C THR A 403 8.99 -16.33 -3.40
N ALA A 404 10.07 -16.88 -3.98
CA ALA A 404 10.18 -18.30 -4.26
C ALA A 404 10.14 -19.15 -2.98
N LEU A 405 10.81 -18.71 -1.90
CA LEU A 405 10.79 -19.39 -0.60
C LEU A 405 9.38 -19.39 0.02
N LEU A 406 8.71 -18.25 0.04
CA LEU A 406 7.36 -18.12 0.58
C LEU A 406 6.34 -18.92 -0.24
N GLN A 407 6.46 -18.94 -1.57
CA GLN A 407 5.60 -19.76 -2.42
C GLN A 407 5.79 -21.26 -2.15
N ARG A 408 7.04 -21.72 -1.98
CA ARG A 408 7.30 -23.11 -1.57
C ARG A 408 6.67 -23.43 -0.22
N GLN A 409 6.80 -22.54 0.77
CA GLN A 409 6.15 -22.69 2.08
C GLN A 409 4.64 -22.79 1.96
N ARG A 410 4.01 -21.96 1.11
CA ARG A 410 2.57 -22.00 0.85
C ARG A 410 2.15 -23.34 0.27
N ASN A 411 2.83 -23.82 -0.78
CA ASN A 411 2.53 -25.11 -1.41
C ASN A 411 2.67 -26.28 -0.40
N MET A 412 3.71 -26.25 0.44
CA MET A 412 3.87 -27.24 1.51
C MET A 412 2.74 -27.16 2.54
N ASN A 413 2.33 -25.95 2.94
CA ASN A 413 1.25 -25.74 3.89
C ASN A 413 -0.10 -26.22 3.36
N GLU A 414 -0.41 -26.03 2.07
CA GLU A 414 -1.62 -26.57 1.44
C GLU A 414 -1.66 -28.11 1.52
N LYS A 415 -0.51 -28.76 1.27
CA LYS A 415 -0.36 -30.20 1.44
C LYS A 415 -0.54 -30.63 2.90
N PHE A 416 0.10 -29.96 3.85
CA PHE A 416 -0.02 -30.28 5.28
C PHE A 416 -1.43 -30.04 5.81
N LEU A 417 -2.14 -29.03 5.32
CA LEU A 417 -3.55 -28.80 5.68
C LEU A 417 -4.43 -30.01 5.33
N SER A 418 -4.22 -30.63 4.16
CA SER A 418 -4.95 -31.84 3.77
C SER A 418 -4.72 -33.01 4.76
N TRP A 419 -3.48 -33.17 5.24
CA TRP A 419 -3.14 -34.21 6.21
C TRP A 419 -3.68 -33.92 7.60
N ILE A 420 -3.67 -32.64 8.01
CA ILE A 420 -4.26 -32.20 9.27
C ILE A 420 -5.76 -32.49 9.28
N GLN A 421 -6.46 -32.14 8.20
CA GLN A 421 -7.90 -32.40 8.05
C GLN A 421 -8.22 -33.90 8.01
N GLY A 422 -7.36 -34.71 7.38
CA GLY A 422 -7.49 -36.17 7.34
C GLY A 422 -7.01 -36.89 8.60
N HIS A 423 -6.50 -36.17 9.61
CA HIS A 423 -5.87 -36.74 10.80
C HIS A 423 -4.77 -37.78 10.51
N CYS A 424 -4.06 -37.64 9.37
CA CYS A 424 -3.06 -38.59 8.93
C CYS A 424 -1.92 -38.74 9.95
N ARG A 425 -1.62 -39.98 10.34
CA ARG A 425 -0.44 -40.30 11.15
C ARG A 425 0.81 -40.17 10.30
N ILE A 426 1.75 -39.32 10.71
CA ILE A 426 2.92 -38.96 9.90
C ILE A 426 4.20 -39.38 10.62
N VAL A 427 5.09 -40.07 9.90
CA VAL A 427 6.50 -40.19 10.27
C VAL A 427 7.31 -39.26 9.38
N VAL A 428 8.28 -38.54 9.95
CA VAL A 428 9.19 -37.65 9.20
C VAL A 428 10.59 -38.24 9.18
N TYR A 429 11.22 -38.27 8.01
CA TYR A 429 12.54 -38.88 7.80
C TYR A 429 13.40 -37.99 6.88
N PRO A 430 14.67 -37.68 7.17
CA PRO A 430 15.40 -37.97 8.41
C PRO A 430 15.09 -36.97 9.53
N ALA A 431 15.53 -37.28 10.76
CA ALA A 431 15.45 -36.39 11.92
C ALA A 431 16.59 -35.35 11.89
N GLY A 432 16.52 -34.42 10.92
CA GLY A 432 17.61 -33.50 10.60
C GLY A 432 17.22 -32.01 10.56
N THR A 433 18.14 -31.20 10.06
CA THR A 433 18.01 -29.73 9.97
C THR A 433 16.79 -29.30 9.15
N GLN A 434 16.50 -29.97 8.03
CA GLN A 434 15.31 -29.68 7.21
C GLN A 434 14.02 -30.01 7.96
N ALA A 435 13.99 -31.11 8.71
CA ALA A 435 12.84 -31.48 9.52
C ALA A 435 12.56 -30.45 10.64
N ALA A 436 13.62 -30.00 11.34
CA ALA A 436 13.51 -28.90 12.30
C ALA A 436 13.02 -27.60 11.66
N TRP A 437 13.50 -27.29 10.45
CA TRP A 437 13.07 -26.11 9.70
C TRP A 437 11.57 -26.19 9.35
N LEU A 438 11.08 -27.34 8.90
CA LEU A 438 9.65 -27.52 8.58
C LEU A 438 8.77 -27.33 9.82
N LEU A 439 9.15 -27.91 10.95
CA LEU A 439 8.40 -27.73 12.21
C LEU A 439 8.28 -26.26 12.60
N LYS A 440 9.35 -25.48 12.38
CA LYS A 440 9.40 -24.06 12.77
C LYS A 440 8.66 -23.14 11.80
N ASN A 441 8.71 -23.43 10.49
CA ASN A 441 8.31 -22.47 9.45
C ASN A 441 7.09 -22.90 8.63
N THR A 442 6.48 -24.05 8.93
CA THR A 442 5.33 -24.57 8.19
C THR A 442 4.25 -25.09 9.15
N LEU A 443 3.10 -25.47 8.61
CA LEU A 443 2.00 -26.08 9.35
C LEU A 443 2.27 -27.54 9.77
N LEU A 444 3.43 -28.12 9.42
CA LEU A 444 3.79 -29.48 9.81
C LEU A 444 3.72 -29.69 11.34
N SER A 445 4.08 -28.68 12.13
CA SER A 445 4.00 -28.73 13.60
C SER A 445 2.58 -28.93 14.16
N ARG A 446 1.54 -28.70 13.36
CA ARG A 446 0.14 -28.92 13.71
C ARG A 446 -0.39 -30.28 13.21
N ALA A 447 0.40 -31.02 12.44
CA ALA A 447 0.03 -32.32 11.92
C ALA A 447 0.21 -33.42 12.99
N ASN A 448 -0.44 -34.57 12.79
CA ASN A 448 -0.36 -35.71 13.70
C ASN A 448 0.94 -36.51 13.47
N ILE A 449 2.06 -35.93 13.93
CA ILE A 449 3.37 -36.58 13.87
C ILE A 449 3.46 -37.64 14.96
N VAL A 450 3.68 -38.90 14.56
CA VAL A 450 3.76 -40.05 15.48
C VAL A 450 5.19 -40.45 15.81
N GLY A 451 6.17 -39.93 15.05
CA GLY A 451 7.59 -40.11 15.30
C GLY A 451 8.44 -39.59 14.15
N PHE A 452 9.76 -39.61 14.36
CA PHE A 452 10.76 -39.39 13.33
C PHE A 452 11.51 -40.69 13.09
N SER A 453 12.21 -40.78 11.98
CA SER A 453 13.16 -41.85 11.74
C SER A 453 14.45 -41.30 11.14
N ASP A 454 15.57 -41.96 11.40
CA ASP A 454 16.89 -41.55 10.95
C ASP A 454 17.79 -42.77 10.71
N ARG A 455 18.75 -42.68 9.79
CA ARG A 455 19.74 -43.75 9.55
C ARG A 455 20.81 -43.82 10.63
N ASN A 456 21.05 -42.74 11.37
CA ASN A 456 22.05 -42.68 12.42
C ASN A 456 21.59 -43.47 13.66
N PRO A 457 22.24 -44.60 14.00
CA PRO A 457 21.84 -45.41 15.16
C PRO A 457 21.95 -44.68 16.49
N GLN A 458 22.77 -43.64 16.57
CA GLN A 458 22.91 -42.84 17.78
C GLN A 458 21.67 -42.00 18.10
N MET A 459 20.76 -41.82 17.13
CA MET A 459 19.51 -41.09 17.31
C MET A 459 18.37 -42.00 17.79
N HIS A 460 18.45 -43.30 17.55
CA HIS A 460 17.37 -44.24 17.84
C HIS A 460 17.08 -44.30 19.35
N GLY A 461 15.79 -44.30 19.70
CA GLY A 461 15.34 -44.27 21.10
C GLY A 461 15.46 -42.91 21.79
N LYS A 462 16.00 -41.88 21.11
CA LYS A 462 15.99 -40.49 21.60
C LYS A 462 14.77 -39.73 21.10
N LEU A 463 14.59 -38.52 21.63
CA LEU A 463 13.55 -37.59 21.19
C LEU A 463 14.12 -36.52 20.24
N PHE A 464 13.41 -36.22 19.17
CA PHE A 464 13.63 -35.08 18.28
C PHE A 464 12.41 -34.15 18.35
N HIS A 465 12.60 -32.93 18.88
CA HIS A 465 11.49 -31.99 19.14
C HIS A 465 10.31 -32.60 19.91
N GLY A 466 10.60 -33.53 20.84
CA GLY A 466 9.60 -34.21 21.68
C GLY A 466 9.02 -35.49 21.10
N TYR A 467 9.40 -35.89 19.88
CA TYR A 467 8.90 -37.11 19.21
C TYR A 467 9.96 -38.22 19.20
N PRO A 468 9.58 -39.50 19.33
CA PRO A 468 10.55 -40.60 19.31
C PRO A 468 11.21 -40.73 17.93
N VAL A 469 12.50 -41.03 17.91
CA VAL A 469 13.24 -41.37 16.69
C VAL A 469 13.45 -42.88 16.62
N VAL A 470 13.00 -43.51 15.54
CA VAL A 470 13.11 -44.96 15.30
C VAL A 470 14.04 -45.29 14.13
N ALA A 471 14.53 -46.53 14.08
CA ALA A 471 15.28 -47.02 12.94
C ALA A 471 14.38 -47.10 11.68
N PRO A 472 14.95 -47.04 10.47
CA PRO A 472 14.17 -47.13 9.23
C PRO A 472 13.33 -48.42 9.16
N GLU A 473 13.85 -49.53 9.70
CA GLU A 473 13.17 -50.83 9.74
C GLU A 473 11.94 -50.83 10.66
N ASP A 474 11.94 -49.95 11.68
CA ASP A 474 10.92 -49.86 12.72
C ASP A 474 9.81 -48.84 12.40
N ILE A 475 9.90 -48.12 11.27
CA ILE A 475 8.91 -47.10 10.86
C ILE A 475 7.48 -47.68 10.89
N ARG A 476 7.30 -48.94 10.50
CA ARG A 476 5.99 -49.61 10.50
C ARG A 476 5.38 -49.75 11.88
N GLY A 477 6.19 -49.90 12.92
CA GLY A 477 5.72 -50.02 14.31
C GLY A 477 5.00 -48.77 14.81
N LEU A 478 5.23 -47.62 14.15
CA LEU A 478 4.53 -46.37 14.44
C LEU A 478 3.20 -46.23 13.69
N GLU A 479 2.83 -47.20 12.85
CA GLU A 479 1.59 -47.20 12.06
C GLU A 479 1.33 -45.87 11.31
N PRO A 480 2.29 -45.34 10.52
CA PRO A 480 2.05 -44.12 9.75
C PRO A 480 1.13 -44.38 8.56
N ALA A 481 0.29 -43.40 8.24
CA ALA A 481 -0.36 -43.31 6.93
C ALA A 481 0.55 -42.65 5.89
N VAL A 482 1.43 -41.75 6.34
CA VAL A 482 2.34 -40.97 5.49
C VAL A 482 3.76 -41.02 6.05
N LEU A 483 4.72 -41.27 5.17
CA LEU A 483 6.14 -41.03 5.43
C LEU A 483 6.56 -39.75 4.69
N LEU A 484 6.89 -38.70 5.42
CA LEU A 484 7.41 -37.45 4.87
C LEU A 484 8.93 -37.50 4.77
N VAL A 485 9.45 -37.47 3.55
CA VAL A 485 10.89 -37.35 3.27
C VAL A 485 11.31 -35.87 3.34
N ALA A 486 11.94 -35.50 4.46
CA ALA A 486 12.48 -34.18 4.77
C ALA A 486 13.99 -34.08 4.48
N SER A 487 14.39 -34.45 3.27
CA SER A 487 15.76 -34.29 2.75
C SER A 487 15.71 -33.93 1.27
N ASP A 488 16.39 -32.84 0.87
CA ASP A 488 16.62 -32.54 -0.55
C ASP A 488 17.83 -33.32 -1.10
N LEU A 489 18.93 -33.38 -0.33
CA LEU A 489 20.20 -34.00 -0.74
C LEU A 489 20.09 -35.52 -0.93
N HIS A 490 19.42 -36.21 -0.01
CA HIS A 490 19.32 -37.68 -0.01
C HIS A 490 17.93 -38.16 -0.46
N ARG A 491 17.12 -37.27 -1.04
CA ARG A 491 15.70 -37.55 -1.38
C ARG A 491 15.53 -38.85 -2.17
N GLU A 492 16.27 -38.98 -3.26
CA GLU A 492 16.14 -40.10 -4.19
C GLU A 492 16.58 -41.43 -3.56
N GLU A 493 17.67 -41.41 -2.81
CA GLU A 493 18.20 -42.57 -2.08
C GLU A 493 17.18 -43.04 -1.03
N ILE A 494 16.65 -42.11 -0.23
CA ILE A 494 15.67 -42.41 0.81
C ILE A 494 14.38 -42.98 0.21
N CYS A 495 13.87 -42.36 -0.86
CA CYS A 495 12.66 -42.85 -1.52
C CYS A 495 12.85 -44.25 -2.09
N ARG A 496 14.04 -44.54 -2.66
CA ARG A 496 14.36 -45.87 -3.19
C ARG A 496 14.43 -46.92 -2.10
N ASP A 497 15.11 -46.62 -1.00
CA ASP A 497 15.33 -47.58 0.09
C ASP A 497 14.03 -47.87 0.86
N LEU A 498 13.12 -46.89 0.92
CA LEU A 498 11.84 -46.99 1.63
C LEU A 498 10.64 -47.24 0.70
N ALA A 499 10.85 -47.46 -0.60
CA ALA A 499 9.78 -47.72 -1.57
C ALA A 499 8.90 -48.93 -1.18
N HIS A 500 9.50 -49.94 -0.54
CA HIS A 500 8.81 -51.13 -0.04
C HIS A 500 7.71 -50.83 1.01
N LEU A 501 7.67 -49.62 1.57
CA LEU A 501 6.61 -49.18 2.47
C LEU A 501 5.30 -48.84 1.72
N GLU A 502 5.38 -48.47 0.44
CA GLU A 502 4.21 -48.18 -0.39
C GLU A 502 3.38 -49.44 -0.66
N ASP A 503 4.03 -50.57 -0.93
CA ASP A 503 3.40 -51.90 -1.05
C ASP A 503 2.62 -52.31 0.21
N ARG A 504 2.87 -51.60 1.32
CA ARG A 504 2.29 -51.85 2.64
C ARG A 504 1.32 -50.75 3.08
N GLY A 505 0.89 -49.90 2.15
CA GLY A 505 -0.17 -48.90 2.36
C GLY A 505 0.30 -47.57 2.99
N ILE A 506 1.62 -47.35 3.11
CA ILE A 506 2.17 -46.09 3.62
C ILE A 506 2.50 -45.20 2.41
N THR A 507 1.91 -44.02 2.35
CA THR A 507 2.22 -43.07 1.26
C THR A 507 3.58 -42.42 1.51
N VAL A 508 4.55 -42.64 0.61
CA VAL A 508 5.83 -41.94 0.68
C VAL A 508 5.69 -40.59 -0.03
N SER A 509 5.94 -39.53 0.72
CA SER A 509 5.72 -38.17 0.26
C SER A 509 6.98 -37.33 0.41
N THR A 510 7.36 -36.67 -0.67
CA THR A 510 8.47 -35.70 -0.67
C THR A 510 7.97 -34.25 -0.52
N ILE A 511 8.90 -33.38 -0.21
CA ILE A 511 8.76 -31.92 -0.25
C ILE A 511 9.94 -31.33 -1.01
N ASP A 512 9.74 -30.15 -1.58
CA ASP A 512 10.80 -29.38 -2.21
C ASP A 512 11.18 -28.21 -1.31
N SER A 513 12.13 -28.45 -0.40
CA SER A 513 12.46 -27.44 0.62
C SER A 513 13.43 -26.39 0.09
N ALA A 514 14.33 -26.76 -0.84
CA ALA A 514 15.40 -25.94 -1.42
C ALA A 514 16.04 -24.98 -0.39
N CYS A 515 16.15 -25.43 0.86
CA CYS A 515 16.86 -24.73 1.90
C CYS A 515 18.31 -25.20 1.80
N HIS A 516 19.07 -24.59 0.90
CA HIS A 516 20.52 -24.55 1.04
C HIS A 516 20.82 -23.68 2.27
N MET A 517 20.65 -24.24 3.46
CA MET A 517 21.22 -23.65 4.67
C MET A 517 22.72 -23.92 4.61
N ASN A 518 23.47 -22.92 4.14
CA ASN A 518 24.87 -22.77 4.53
C ASN A 518 24.94 -22.20 5.94
#